data_AF-A0A0S8J7V4-F1
#
_entry.id   AF-A0A0S8J7V4-F1
#
_cell.length_a   1.000
_cell.length_b   1.000
_cell.length_c   1.000
_cell.angle_alpha   90.00
_cell.angle_beta   90.00
_cell.angle_gamma   90.00
#
_symmetry.space_group_name_H-M   'P 1'
#
loop_
_entity.id
_entity.type
_entity.pdbx_description
1 polymer ?
#
loop_
_entity_poly.entity_id
_entity_poly.type
_entity_poly.pdbx_seq_one_letter_code
_entity_poly.pdbx_strand_id
1 'polypeptide(L)'
;MGVRYEKEKEYLVSYCGSYCHTCDWHTGRIRKISRAALDMMKLYGGFRKQLEGKADPEEITRGLEVLSESGICSGCKAELEKDPETDRCAIRQCCAAKGLLLCSECPDFPCEMLATNPGVIRFGCLENLRQIGERGIERWIDEQWEKETGTSPGLGI
;
A
#
# COMPACT_ATOMS: atom_id res chain seq x y z
N MET A 1 20.29 11.78 11.19
CA MET A 1 18.82 11.86 11.02
C MET A 1 18.38 11.85 9.55
N GLY A 2 19.09 12.50 8.60
CA GLY A 2 18.66 12.57 7.18
C GLY A 2 18.57 11.26 6.38
N VAL A 3 19.41 10.25 6.67
CA VAL A 3 19.45 8.98 5.89
C VAL A 3 18.12 8.20 5.93
N ARG A 4 17.30 8.41 6.97
CA ARG A 4 15.99 7.75 7.10
C ARG A 4 14.96 8.35 6.15
N TYR A 5 14.82 9.68 6.12
CA TYR A 5 13.83 10.35 5.28
C TYR A 5 14.13 10.22 3.79
N GLU A 6 15.41 10.20 3.41
CA GLU A 6 15.79 10.00 2.01
C GLU A 6 15.33 8.63 1.49
N LYS A 7 15.53 7.56 2.27
CA LYS A 7 15.02 6.22 1.89
C LYS A 7 13.50 6.18 1.79
N GLU A 8 12.82 6.81 2.73
CA GLU A 8 11.36 6.90 2.70
C GLU A 8 10.88 7.62 1.43
N LYS A 9 11.47 8.77 1.11
CA LYS A 9 11.16 9.54 -0.10
C LYS A 9 11.49 8.77 -1.38
N GLU A 10 12.64 8.12 -1.43
CA GLU A 10 13.18 7.46 -2.61
C GLU A 10 12.46 6.14 -2.92
N TYR A 11 11.98 5.41 -1.91
CA TYR A 11 11.43 4.06 -2.11
C TYR A 11 9.99 3.88 -1.65
N LEU A 12 9.58 4.55 -0.57
CA LEU A 12 8.34 4.23 0.14
C LEU A 12 7.22 5.24 -0.12
N VAL A 13 7.54 6.50 -0.40
CA VAL A 13 6.56 7.46 -0.92
C VAL A 13 6.48 7.30 -2.43
N SER A 14 5.35 6.79 -2.91
CA SER A 14 5.10 6.56 -4.34
C SER A 14 4.95 7.89 -5.09
N TYR A 15 5.19 7.87 -6.40
CA TYR A 15 5.00 9.05 -7.26
C TYR A 15 3.65 9.72 -7.08
N CYS A 16 2.57 8.94 -7.00
CA CYS A 16 1.22 9.45 -6.85
C CYS A 16 0.85 9.86 -5.42
N GLY A 17 1.74 9.67 -4.42
CA GLY A 17 1.50 10.02 -3.01
C GLY A 17 0.97 8.89 -2.12
N SER A 18 0.89 7.65 -2.62
CA SER A 18 0.63 6.50 -1.73
C SER A 18 1.87 6.16 -0.91
N TYR A 19 1.68 5.66 0.32
CA TYR A 19 2.76 5.35 1.23
C TYR A 19 2.93 3.85 1.42
N CYS A 20 4.00 3.27 0.90
CA CYS A 20 4.26 1.84 1.00
C CYS A 20 4.53 1.39 2.43
N HIS A 21 5.06 2.26 3.29
CA HIS A 21 5.31 1.96 4.70
C HIS A 21 4.04 1.50 5.43
N THR A 22 2.88 2.04 5.04
CA THR A 22 1.57 1.72 5.64
C THR A 22 0.73 0.75 4.79
N CYS A 23 1.26 0.28 3.65
CA CYS A 23 0.50 -0.53 2.69
C CYS A 23 0.52 -2.01 3.07
N ASP A 24 -0.64 -2.62 3.30
CA ASP A 24 -0.74 -4.02 3.77
C ASP A 24 -0.14 -5.08 2.83
N TRP A 25 -0.02 -4.77 1.53
CA TRP A 25 0.67 -5.63 0.55
C TRP A 25 2.19 -5.54 0.69
N HIS A 26 2.72 -4.36 1.01
CA HIS A 26 4.16 -4.13 1.16
C HIS A 26 4.65 -4.52 2.55
N THR A 27 3.88 -4.24 3.59
CA THR A 27 4.20 -4.65 4.97
C THR A 27 4.01 -6.16 5.20
N GLY A 28 3.39 -6.86 4.25
CA GLY A 28 3.06 -8.28 4.37
C GLY A 28 1.93 -8.56 5.36
N ARG A 29 1.19 -7.53 5.80
CA ARG A 29 0.08 -7.69 6.76
C ARG A 29 -1.01 -8.60 6.22
N ILE A 30 -1.35 -8.51 4.93
CA ILE A 30 -2.33 -9.43 4.29
C ILE A 30 -1.88 -10.88 4.47
N ARG A 31 -0.65 -11.19 4.07
CA ARG A 31 -0.06 -12.54 4.20
C ARG A 31 -0.11 -13.03 5.65
N LYS A 32 0.30 -12.19 6.60
CA LYS A 32 0.32 -12.51 8.04
C LYS A 32 -1.08 -12.81 8.57
N ILE A 33 -2.06 -11.96 8.26
CA ILE A 33 -3.45 -12.12 8.70
C ILE A 33 -4.07 -13.36 8.08
N SER A 34 -3.87 -13.59 6.77
CA SER A 34 -4.38 -14.78 6.09
C SER A 34 -3.80 -16.07 6.66
N ARG A 35 -2.50 -16.09 7.02
CA ARG A 35 -1.90 -17.23 7.71
C ARG A 35 -2.56 -17.48 9.07
N ALA A 36 -2.69 -16.43 9.88
CA ALA A 36 -3.31 -16.56 11.20
C ALA A 36 -4.77 -17.05 11.11
N ALA A 37 -5.55 -16.53 10.16
CA ALA A 37 -6.92 -16.98 9.93
C ALA A 37 -6.98 -18.45 9.49
N LEU A 38 -6.07 -18.87 8.59
CA LEU A 38 -5.96 -20.26 8.15
C LEU A 38 -5.65 -21.20 9.31
N ASP A 39 -4.70 -20.83 10.17
CA ASP A 39 -4.31 -21.63 11.33
C ASP A 39 -5.48 -21.78 12.31
N MET A 40 -6.25 -20.72 12.53
CA MET A 40 -7.48 -20.76 13.34
C MET A 40 -8.55 -21.69 12.72
N MET A 41 -8.75 -21.63 11.39
CA MET A 41 -9.69 -22.53 10.72
C MET A 41 -9.28 -23.99 10.83
N LYS A 42 -7.98 -24.29 10.78
CA LYS A 42 -7.43 -25.64 10.95
C LYS A 42 -7.55 -26.13 12.40
N LEU A 43 -7.36 -25.24 13.38
CA LEU A 43 -7.39 -25.57 14.80
C LEU A 43 -8.82 -25.78 15.33
N TYR A 44 -9.77 -24.96 14.89
CA TYR A 44 -11.13 -24.97 15.43
C TYR A 44 -12.16 -25.52 14.44
N GLY A 45 -12.56 -26.78 14.63
CA GLY A 45 -13.60 -27.43 13.81
C GLY A 45 -14.98 -26.74 13.85
N GLY A 46 -15.22 -25.87 14.84
CA GLY A 46 -16.45 -25.09 14.96
C GLY A 46 -16.72 -24.19 13.74
N PHE A 47 -15.69 -23.71 13.04
CA PHE A 47 -15.90 -22.81 11.90
C PHE A 47 -16.74 -23.42 10.78
N ARG A 48 -16.69 -24.75 10.57
CA ARG A 48 -17.52 -25.41 9.54
C ARG A 48 -19.02 -25.24 9.80
N LYS A 49 -19.44 -25.37 11.07
CA LYS A 49 -20.85 -25.21 11.46
C LYS A 49 -21.33 -23.77 11.26
N GLN A 50 -20.46 -22.79 11.46
CA GLN A 50 -20.79 -21.37 11.30
C GLN A 50 -21.00 -21.00 9.81
N LEU A 51 -20.34 -21.73 8.91
CA LEU A 51 -20.36 -21.54 7.46
C LEU A 51 -21.43 -22.37 6.75
N GLU A 52 -22.01 -23.36 7.42
CA GLU A 52 -23.04 -24.25 6.87
C GLU A 52 -24.19 -23.46 6.20
N GLY A 53 -24.44 -23.76 4.94
CA GLY A 53 -25.48 -23.10 4.12
C GLY A 53 -25.18 -21.66 3.70
N LYS A 54 -24.00 -21.11 4.02
CA LYS A 54 -23.61 -19.72 3.70
C LYS A 54 -22.39 -19.61 2.80
N ALA A 55 -21.41 -20.49 3.00
CA ALA A 55 -20.20 -20.55 2.18
C ALA A 55 -19.57 -21.95 2.28
N ASP A 56 -18.75 -22.28 1.29
CA ASP A 56 -17.96 -23.51 1.25
C ASP A 56 -16.69 -23.34 2.13
N PRO A 57 -16.55 -24.08 3.25
CA PRO A 57 -15.40 -24.00 4.13
C PRO A 57 -14.07 -24.36 3.46
N GLU A 58 -14.11 -25.30 2.52
CA GLU A 58 -12.94 -25.76 1.77
C GLU A 58 -12.45 -24.68 0.80
N GLU A 59 -13.35 -24.00 0.07
CA GLU A 59 -12.96 -22.86 -0.79
C GLU A 59 -12.43 -21.67 0.02
N ILE A 60 -13.00 -21.38 1.20
CA ILE A 60 -12.47 -20.34 2.09
C ILE A 60 -11.05 -20.70 2.54
N THR A 61 -10.85 -21.94 2.98
CA THR A 61 -9.54 -22.45 3.42
C THR A 61 -8.52 -22.33 2.28
N ARG A 62 -8.90 -22.71 1.06
CA ARG A 62 -8.05 -22.59 -0.13
C ARG A 62 -7.67 -21.14 -0.43
N GLY A 63 -8.64 -20.22 -0.36
CA GLY A 63 -8.39 -18.79 -0.57
C GLY A 63 -7.41 -18.22 0.46
N LEU A 64 -7.56 -18.60 1.73
CA LEU A 64 -6.64 -18.20 2.80
C LEU A 64 -5.24 -18.80 2.59
N GLU A 65 -5.14 -20.04 2.12
CA GLU A 65 -3.87 -20.68 1.81
C GLU A 65 -3.11 -19.90 0.73
N VAL A 66 -3.77 -19.58 -0.39
CA VAL A 66 -3.19 -18.74 -1.46
C VAL A 66 -2.70 -17.39 -0.93
N LEU A 67 -3.51 -16.68 -0.15
CA LEU A 67 -3.14 -15.37 0.38
C LEU A 67 -2.01 -15.46 1.42
N SER A 68 -1.98 -16.51 2.21
CA SER A 68 -0.94 -16.75 3.23
C SER A 68 0.44 -17.08 2.65
N GLU A 69 0.47 -17.42 1.36
CA GLU A 69 1.67 -17.69 0.57
C GLU A 69 1.98 -16.58 -0.45
N SER A 70 1.15 -15.54 -0.49
CA SER A 70 1.35 -14.41 -1.39
C SER A 70 2.70 -13.72 -1.18
N GLY A 71 3.28 -13.24 -2.28
CA GLY A 71 4.51 -12.46 -2.26
C GLY A 71 4.32 -11.11 -1.57
N ILE A 72 5.42 -10.57 -1.02
CA ILE A 72 5.45 -9.22 -0.47
C ILE A 72 5.72 -8.25 -1.60
N CYS A 73 4.87 -7.22 -1.75
CA CYS A 73 5.04 -6.20 -2.79
C CYS A 73 6.37 -5.45 -2.57
N SER A 74 7.20 -5.31 -3.60
CA SER A 74 8.52 -4.68 -3.46
C SER A 74 8.44 -3.16 -3.26
N GLY A 75 7.29 -2.54 -3.54
CA GLY A 75 7.04 -1.12 -3.38
C GLY A 75 6.96 -0.38 -4.72
N CYS A 76 6.22 0.73 -4.78
CA CYS A 76 5.84 1.33 -6.06
C CYS A 76 7.04 1.77 -6.92
N LYS A 77 8.08 2.34 -6.29
CA LYS A 77 9.26 2.82 -7.01
C LYS A 77 10.25 1.69 -7.35
N ALA A 78 10.27 0.62 -6.55
CA ALA A 78 11.06 -0.57 -6.84
C ALA A 78 10.51 -1.39 -8.01
N GLU A 79 9.19 -1.33 -8.22
CA GLU A 79 8.49 -1.97 -9.34
C GLU A 79 8.54 -1.16 -10.64
N LEU A 80 9.31 -0.05 -10.70
CA LEU A 80 9.48 0.71 -11.93
C LEU A 80 10.28 -0.13 -12.93
N GLU A 81 9.75 -0.30 -14.14
CA GLU A 81 10.48 -1.00 -15.20
C GLU A 81 11.79 -0.29 -15.56
N LYS A 82 12.78 -1.07 -16.03
CA LYS A 82 14.06 -0.51 -16.50
C LYS A 82 13.85 0.47 -17.65
N ASP A 83 12.89 0.15 -18.52
CA ASP A 83 12.37 1.05 -19.53
C ASP A 83 11.02 1.60 -19.06
N PRO A 84 10.97 2.87 -18.64
CA PRO A 84 9.72 3.48 -18.17
C PRO A 84 8.59 3.44 -19.18
N GLU A 85 8.85 3.40 -20.50
CA GLU A 85 7.78 3.34 -21.52
C GLU A 85 7.00 2.02 -21.46
N THR A 86 7.64 0.97 -20.93
CA THR A 86 7.05 -0.36 -20.78
C THR A 86 6.38 -0.59 -19.41
N ASP A 87 6.48 0.37 -18.47
CA ASP A 87 5.92 0.22 -17.13
C ASP A 87 4.39 0.14 -17.18
N ARG A 88 3.78 -0.75 -16.40
CA ARG A 88 2.32 -0.95 -16.39
C ARG A 88 1.50 0.24 -15.84
N CYS A 89 2.14 1.23 -15.21
CA CYS A 89 1.51 2.34 -14.54
C CYS A 89 1.82 3.68 -15.22
N ALA A 90 0.85 4.24 -15.93
CA ALA A 90 0.98 5.52 -16.63
C ALA A 90 1.49 6.70 -15.75
N ILE A 91 1.17 6.70 -14.44
CA ILE A 91 1.68 7.73 -13.53
C ILE A 91 3.20 7.60 -13.34
N ARG A 92 3.72 6.38 -13.22
CA ARG A 92 5.16 6.12 -13.12
C ARG A 92 5.86 6.51 -14.42
N GLN A 93 5.31 6.12 -15.56
CA GLN A 93 5.83 6.51 -16.87
C GLN A 93 5.94 8.04 -16.97
N CYS A 94 4.87 8.75 -16.62
CA CYS A 94 4.82 10.21 -16.65
C CYS A 94 5.85 10.86 -15.74
N CYS A 95 5.98 10.38 -14.50
CA CYS A 95 6.97 10.93 -13.56
C CYS A 95 8.40 10.63 -13.99
N ALA A 96 8.68 9.42 -14.47
CA ALA A 96 9.99 9.05 -14.99
C ALA A 96 10.39 9.91 -16.20
N ALA A 97 9.48 10.11 -17.16
CA ALA A 97 9.70 10.96 -18.33
C ALA A 97 9.95 12.43 -17.96
N LYS A 98 9.31 12.92 -16.89
CA LYS A 98 9.49 14.29 -16.38
C LYS A 98 10.62 14.43 -15.35
N GLY A 99 11.27 13.34 -14.94
CA GLY A 99 12.29 13.34 -13.89
C GLY A 99 11.78 13.74 -12.50
N LEU A 100 10.49 13.49 -12.21
CA LEU A 100 9.84 13.86 -10.95
C LEU A 100 9.80 12.68 -9.98
N LEU A 101 9.99 12.93 -8.69
CA LEU A 101 9.87 11.92 -7.63
C LEU A 101 8.46 11.87 -7.04
N LEU A 102 7.69 12.95 -7.18
CA LEU A 102 6.31 13.09 -6.72
C LEU A 102 5.50 13.89 -7.73
N CYS A 103 4.23 13.52 -7.93
CA CYS A 103 3.34 14.28 -8.81
C CYS A 103 3.10 15.71 -8.31
N SER A 104 3.25 16.00 -7.01
CA SER A 104 3.15 17.36 -6.46
C SER A 104 4.25 18.31 -6.95
N GLU A 105 5.34 17.78 -7.51
CA GLU A 105 6.42 18.56 -8.12
C GLU A 105 6.08 19.00 -9.56
N CYS A 106 5.00 18.47 -10.14
CA CYS A 106 4.55 18.80 -11.49
C CYS A 106 3.78 20.13 -11.50
N PRO A 107 4.08 21.06 -12.43
CA PRO A 107 3.32 22.32 -12.57
C PRO A 107 1.83 22.11 -12.86
N ASP A 108 1.49 21.01 -13.54
CA ASP A 108 0.10 20.64 -13.87
C ASP A 108 -0.64 20.00 -12.69
N PHE A 109 -0.04 19.91 -11.50
CA PHE A 109 -0.64 19.23 -10.36
C PHE A 109 -1.81 20.02 -9.75
N PRO A 110 -2.97 19.37 -9.47
CA PRO A 110 -3.32 18.00 -9.85
C PRO A 110 -3.82 17.92 -11.31
N CYS A 111 -3.25 17.02 -12.11
CA CYS A 111 -3.71 16.78 -13.47
C CYS A 111 -4.83 15.72 -13.50
N GLU A 112 -5.59 15.68 -14.60
CA GLU A 112 -6.75 14.78 -14.76
C GLU A 112 -6.38 13.29 -14.62
N MET A 113 -5.27 12.85 -15.24
CA MET A 113 -4.78 11.47 -15.14
C MET A 113 -4.57 11.03 -13.69
N LEU A 114 -4.03 11.93 -12.86
CA LEU A 114 -3.82 11.65 -11.45
C LEU A 114 -5.14 11.68 -10.68
N ALA A 115 -5.96 12.72 -10.90
CA ALA A 115 -7.18 12.97 -10.14
C ALA A 115 -8.29 11.93 -10.39
N THR A 116 -8.29 11.30 -11.56
CA THR A 116 -9.29 10.28 -11.94
C THR A 116 -8.81 8.85 -11.69
N ASN A 117 -7.55 8.64 -11.29
CA ASN A 117 -7.02 7.30 -11.10
C ASN A 117 -7.69 6.60 -9.89
N PRO A 118 -8.28 5.41 -10.05
CA PRO A 118 -8.99 4.72 -8.97
C PRO A 118 -8.12 4.40 -7.75
N GLY A 119 -6.84 4.07 -7.96
CA GLY A 119 -5.89 3.83 -6.88
C GLY A 119 -5.60 5.11 -6.11
N VAL A 120 -5.40 6.23 -6.82
CA VAL A 120 -5.17 7.55 -6.20
C VAL A 120 -6.36 7.98 -5.35
N ILE A 121 -7.58 7.82 -5.86
CA ILE A 121 -8.80 8.15 -5.12
C ILE A 121 -8.93 7.25 -3.89
N ARG A 122 -8.80 5.93 -4.06
CA ARG A 122 -8.96 4.94 -2.99
C ARG A 122 -8.00 5.16 -1.83
N PHE A 123 -6.75 5.52 -2.13
CA PHE A 123 -5.71 5.71 -1.12
C PHE A 123 -5.53 7.16 -0.68
N GLY A 124 -6.42 8.07 -1.10
CA GLY A 124 -6.39 9.48 -0.71
C GLY A 124 -5.12 10.21 -1.14
N CYS A 125 -4.45 9.77 -2.21
CA CYS A 125 -3.08 10.21 -2.47
C CYS A 125 -2.98 11.69 -2.88
N LEU A 126 -4.04 12.27 -3.47
CA LEU A 126 -4.06 13.71 -3.76
C LEU A 126 -3.89 14.55 -2.49
N GLU A 127 -4.53 14.12 -1.40
CA GLU A 127 -4.44 14.80 -0.11
C GLU A 127 -3.04 14.66 0.48
N ASN A 128 -2.46 13.46 0.40
CA ASN A 128 -1.07 13.24 0.80
C ASN A 128 -0.10 14.16 0.04
N LEU A 129 -0.26 14.26 -1.29
CA LEU A 129 0.58 15.11 -2.13
C LEU A 129 0.43 16.60 -1.80
N ARG A 130 -0.79 17.07 -1.50
CA ARG A 130 -1.02 18.46 -1.03
C ARG A 130 -0.32 18.72 0.28
N GLN A 131 -0.50 17.85 1.27
CA GLN A 131 0.18 17.98 2.56
C GLN A 131 1.70 17.93 2.40
N ILE A 132 2.25 17.05 1.56
CA ILE A 132 3.69 17.01 1.28
C ILE A 132 4.16 18.35 0.69
N GLY A 133 3.40 18.94 -0.24
CA GLY A 133 3.70 20.24 -0.83
C GLY A 133 3.63 21.40 0.18
N GLU A 134 2.67 21.39 1.09
CA GLU A 134 2.44 22.48 2.06
C GLU A 134 3.44 22.50 3.22
N ARG A 135 3.74 21.34 3.80
CA ARG A 135 4.54 21.24 5.05
C ARG A 135 5.84 20.46 4.90
N GLY A 136 6.15 19.96 3.71
CA GLY A 136 7.34 19.17 3.43
C GLY A 136 7.18 17.69 3.75
N ILE A 137 7.94 16.86 3.03
CA ILE A 137 7.87 15.41 3.10
C ILE A 137 8.32 14.83 4.45
N GLU A 138 9.36 15.38 5.08
CA GLU A 138 9.89 14.85 6.34
C GLU A 138 8.85 14.93 7.46
N ARG A 139 8.26 16.12 7.64
CA ARG A 139 7.17 16.32 8.61
C ARG A 139 5.96 15.45 8.27
N TRP A 140 5.62 15.32 7.00
CA TRP A 140 4.51 14.47 6.59
C TRP A 140 4.76 12.99 6.95
N ILE A 141 5.99 12.49 6.78
CA ILE A 141 6.40 11.12 7.16
C ILE A 141 6.28 10.91 8.67
N ASP A 142 6.81 11.84 9.48
CA ASP A 142 6.76 11.74 10.94
C ASP A 142 5.31 11.60 11.44
N GLU A 143 4.39 12.39 10.90
CA GLU A 143 2.97 12.31 11.25
C GLU A 143 2.32 10.98 10.83
N GLN A 144 2.77 10.35 9.74
CA GLN A 144 2.25 9.02 9.37
C GLN A 144 2.70 7.97 10.39
N TRP A 145 3.94 8.03 10.84
CA TRP A 145 4.49 7.09 11.82
C TRP A 145 3.87 7.26 13.21
N GLU A 146 3.59 8.50 13.61
CA GLU A 146 2.85 8.79 14.85
C GLU A 146 1.44 8.18 14.82
N LYS A 147 0.74 8.26 13.67
CA LYS A 147 -0.58 7.63 13.51
C LYS A 147 -0.50 6.10 13.58
N GLU A 148 0.54 5.49 13.00
CA GLU A 148 0.72 4.03 13.06
C GLU A 148 1.06 3.53 14.47
N THR A 149 1.91 4.27 15.18
CA THR A 149 2.31 3.94 16.56
C THR A 149 1.23 4.29 17.59
N GLY A 150 0.32 5.19 17.24
CA GLY A 150 -0.72 5.77 18.09
C GLY A 150 -2.14 5.22 17.90
N THR A 151 -2.32 3.91 17.76
CA THR A 151 -3.58 3.11 17.83
C THR A 151 -4.17 2.64 16.48
N SER A 152 -4.29 1.31 16.34
CA SER A 152 -5.50 0.69 15.76
C SER A 152 -6.13 -0.20 16.85
N PRO A 153 -7.31 0.14 17.40
CA PRO A 153 -8.00 -0.71 18.35
C PRO A 153 -8.64 -1.85 17.57
N GLY A 154 -8.10 -3.06 17.70
CA GLY A 154 -8.71 -4.26 17.12
C GLY A 154 -7.74 -5.14 16.36
N LEU A 155 -6.73 -5.67 17.06
CA LEU A 155 -6.40 -7.09 17.08
C LEU A 155 -5.37 -7.25 18.22
N GLY A 156 -5.83 -7.02 19.45
CA GLY A 156 -5.25 -7.73 20.57
C GLY A 156 -5.68 -9.19 20.42
N ILE A 157 -4.69 -10.07 20.41
CA ILE A 157 -4.77 -11.49 20.82
C ILE A 157 -6.14 -11.98 21.29
#